data_AF-A0A8I1WYR7-F1
#
_entry.id   AF-A0A8I1WYR7-F1
#
_cell.length_a   1.000
_cell.length_b   1.000
_cell.length_c   1.000
_cell.angle_alpha   90.00
_cell.angle_beta   90.00
_cell.angle_gamma   90.00
#
_symmetry.space_group_name_H-M   'P 1'
#
loop_
_entity.id
_entity.type
_entity.pdbx_description
1 polymer ?
#
loop_
_entity_poly.entity_id
_entity_poly.type
_entity_poly.pdbx_seq_one_letter_code
_entity_poly.pdbx_strand_id
1 'polypeptide(L)'
;MSLAEFLYFLAFITYIIGACWSLRSDGRKAAVIVLIVGVISDVLVTALAMFGPEAFDMGATGRNFAIDLGAVLGAIVWTLALCTLAAWYMQRKPLFHVLTVATLLVWFVAYLAFLYGLHVYPMT
;
A
#
# COMPACT_ATOMS: atom_id res chain seq x y z
N MET A 1 11.55 7.75 12.90
CA MET A 1 10.91 6.89 11.89
C MET A 1 11.24 5.46 12.25
N SER A 2 10.24 4.62 12.50
CA SER A 2 10.45 3.21 12.87
C SER A 2 10.91 2.39 11.66
N LEU A 3 11.43 1.18 11.91
CA LEU A 3 11.79 0.25 10.83
C LEU A 3 10.57 -0.11 9.98
N ALA A 4 9.40 -0.32 10.60
CA ALA A 4 8.16 -0.60 9.89
C ALA A 4 7.77 0.56 8.97
N GLU A 5 7.77 1.81 9.46
CA GLU A 5 7.47 2.99 8.64
C GLU A 5 8.39 3.09 7.42
N PHE A 6 9.69 2.83 7.60
CA PHE A 6 10.65 2.80 6.51
C PHE A 6 10.32 1.73 5.46
N LEU A 7 9.94 0.54 5.90
CA LEU A 7 9.58 -0.55 5.00
C LEU A 7 8.26 -0.28 4.27
N TYR A 8 7.27 0.35 4.92
CA TYR A 8 6.05 0.84 4.25
C TYR A 8 6.38 1.87 3.16
N PHE A 9 7.27 2.80 3.46
CA PHE A 9 7.72 3.79 2.48
C PHE A 9 8.40 3.13 1.27
N LEU A 10 9.26 2.12 1.49
CA LEU A 10 9.86 1.34 0.41
C LEU A 10 8.83 0.55 -0.40
N ALA A 11 7.84 -0.06 0.24
CA ALA A 11 6.74 -0.76 -0.43
C ALA A 11 5.96 0.19 -1.35
N PHE A 12 5.62 1.38 -0.83
CA PHE A 12 4.91 2.41 -1.57
C PHE A 12 5.72 2.95 -2.77
N ILE A 13 7.01 3.23 -2.60
CA ILE A 13 7.90 3.63 -3.71
C ILE A 13 7.98 2.54 -4.77
N THR A 14 8.12 1.29 -4.37
CA THR A 14 8.20 0.14 -5.29
C THR A 14 6.93 0.05 -6.12
N TYR A 15 5.76 0.26 -5.49
CA TYR A 15 4.49 0.35 -6.19
C TYR A 15 4.47 1.50 -7.21
N ILE A 16 4.90 2.71 -6.83
CA ILE A 16 4.97 3.86 -7.74
C ILE A 16 5.84 3.56 -8.97
N ILE A 17 7.01 2.97 -8.77
CA ILE A 17 7.91 2.58 -9.87
C ILE A 17 7.20 1.60 -10.80
N GLY A 18 6.55 0.58 -10.25
CA GLY A 18 5.77 -0.40 -11.01
C GLY A 18 4.57 0.23 -11.74
N ALA A 19 3.86 1.16 -11.10
CA ALA A 19 2.73 1.88 -11.68
C ALA A 19 3.17 2.76 -12.85
N CYS A 20 4.17 3.63 -12.66
CA CYS A 20 4.71 4.49 -13.70
C CYS A 20 5.23 3.67 -14.89
N TRP A 21 5.97 2.59 -14.61
CA TRP A 21 6.48 1.72 -15.66
C TRP A 21 5.37 0.98 -16.39
N SER A 22 4.35 0.48 -15.67
CA SER A 22 3.26 -0.28 -16.29
C SER A 22 2.34 0.59 -17.12
N LEU A 23 2.04 1.83 -16.67
CA LEU A 23 1.28 2.81 -17.45
C LEU A 23 2.03 3.24 -18.71
N ARG A 24 3.35 3.45 -18.62
CA ARG A 24 4.18 3.80 -19.79
C ARG A 24 4.32 2.66 -20.80
N SER A 25 4.32 1.41 -20.33
CA SER A 25 4.55 0.22 -21.15
C SER A 25 3.29 -0.60 -21.42
N ASP A 26 2.11 -0.01 -21.17
CA ASP A 26 0.80 -0.61 -21.42
C ASP A 26 0.64 -2.01 -20.79
N GLY A 27 1.04 -2.14 -19.53
CA GLY A 27 0.91 -3.36 -18.74
C GLY A 27 1.96 -4.44 -19.06
N ARG A 28 3.20 -4.07 -19.42
CA ARG A 28 4.28 -5.06 -19.58
C ARG A 28 4.43 -5.92 -18.32
N LYS A 29 4.53 -7.25 -18.50
CA LYS A 29 4.68 -8.26 -17.42
C LYS A 29 5.68 -7.85 -16.33
N ALA A 30 6.88 -7.43 -16.71
CA ALA A 30 7.92 -7.02 -15.76
C ALA A 30 7.49 -5.84 -14.88
N ALA A 31 6.81 -4.85 -15.46
CA ALA A 31 6.31 -3.69 -14.72
C ALA A 31 5.19 -4.09 -13.73
N VAL A 32 4.30 -4.98 -14.16
CA VAL A 32 3.24 -5.52 -13.29
C VAL A 32 3.82 -6.35 -12.15
N ILE A 33 4.89 -7.12 -12.38
CA ILE A 33 5.60 -7.82 -11.31
C ILE A 33 6.14 -6.82 -10.27
N VAL A 34 6.81 -5.74 -10.69
CA VAL A 34 7.31 -4.71 -9.75
C VAL A 34 6.16 -4.07 -8.97
N LEU A 35 5.04 -3.76 -9.64
CA LEU A 35 3.84 -3.22 -9.02
C LEU A 35 3.31 -4.16 -7.92
N ILE A 36 3.18 -5.45 -8.22
CA ILE A 36 2.68 -6.45 -7.26
C ILE A 36 3.68 -6.72 -6.14
N VAL A 37 5.00 -6.66 -6.41
CA VAL A 37 6.02 -6.75 -5.35
C VAL A 37 5.82 -5.63 -4.33
N GLY A 38 5.54 -4.40 -4.76
CA GLY A 38 5.20 -3.31 -3.84
C GLY A 38 4.02 -3.65 -2.92
N VAL A 39 2.93 -4.17 -3.49
CA VAL A 39 1.73 -4.57 -2.71
C VAL A 39 2.03 -5.73 -1.75
N ILE A 40 2.78 -6.74 -2.19
CA ILE A 40 3.14 -7.87 -1.33
C ILE A 40 4.03 -7.40 -0.18
N SER A 41 4.99 -6.51 -0.46
CA SER A 41 5.83 -5.91 0.58
C SER A 41 4.98 -5.19 1.63
N ASP A 42 3.97 -4.42 1.23
CA ASP A 42 3.04 -3.76 2.15
C ASP A 42 2.30 -4.74 3.07
N VAL A 43 1.73 -5.80 2.50
CA VAL A 43 1.06 -6.86 3.26
C VAL A 43 2.01 -7.53 4.24
N LEU A 44 3.25 -7.82 3.80
CA LEU A 44 4.25 -8.44 4.65
C LEU A 44 4.68 -7.54 5.80
N VAL A 45 4.89 -6.24 5.55
CA VAL A 45 5.24 -5.29 6.61
C VAL A 45 4.07 -5.12 7.58
N THR A 46 2.83 -5.11 7.09
CA THR A 46 1.63 -5.11 7.94
C THR A 46 1.59 -6.35 8.84
N ALA A 47 1.80 -7.54 8.26
CA ALA A 47 1.79 -8.79 9.01
C ALA A 47 2.93 -8.84 10.04
N LEU A 48 4.12 -8.35 9.69
CA LEU A 48 5.26 -8.25 10.61
C LEU A 48 4.99 -7.25 11.75
N ALA A 49 4.32 -6.13 11.48
CA ALA A 49 3.93 -5.19 12.53
C ALA A 49 2.87 -5.76 13.49
N MET A 50 1.97 -6.63 12.99
CA MET A 50 0.90 -7.22 13.80
C MET A 50 1.31 -8.47 14.58
N PHE A 51 2.15 -9.33 13.99
CA PHE A 51 2.48 -10.66 14.52
C PHE A 51 3.98 -10.91 14.68
N GLY A 52 4.81 -9.96 14.25
CA GLY A 52 6.26 -10.10 14.24
C GLY A 52 6.92 -9.57 15.52
N PRO A 53 8.27 -9.49 15.50
CA PRO A 53 9.06 -8.99 16.61
C PRO A 53 8.80 -7.50 16.91
N GLU A 54 9.04 -7.08 18.16
CA GLU A 54 8.90 -5.67 18.60
C GLU A 54 9.67 -4.66 17.74
N ALA A 55 10.72 -5.09 17.04
CA ALA A 55 11.46 -4.25 16.09
C ALA A 55 10.59 -3.72 14.92
N PHE A 56 9.46 -4.36 14.63
CA PHE A 56 8.48 -3.94 13.63
C PHE A 56 7.27 -3.23 14.23
N ASP A 57 7.24 -3.05 15.56
CA ASP A 57 6.20 -2.26 16.20
C ASP A 57 6.27 -0.82 15.66
N MET A 58 5.09 -0.28 15.33
CA MET A 58 4.95 1.10 14.93
C MET A 58 4.90 2.05 16.13
N GLY A 59 4.92 1.52 17.36
CA GLY A 59 4.85 2.31 18.58
C GLY A 59 3.46 2.89 18.83
N ALA A 60 2.42 2.29 18.24
CA ALA A 60 1.05 2.70 18.48
C ALA A 60 0.63 2.28 19.90
N THR A 61 0.65 3.22 20.84
CA THR A 61 0.30 2.99 22.26
C THR A 61 -1.21 3.00 22.52
N GLY A 62 -2.03 3.22 21.49
CA GLY A 62 -3.50 3.28 21.53
C GLY A 62 -4.09 3.33 20.13
N ARG A 63 -5.40 3.62 20.03
CA ARG A 63 -6.09 3.82 18.74
C ARG A 63 -6.60 5.24 18.61
N ASN A 64 -6.73 5.69 17.38
CA ASN A 64 -7.45 6.90 17.03
C ASN A 64 -8.12 6.74 15.66
N PHE A 65 -8.97 7.69 15.29
CA PHE A 65 -9.73 7.61 14.06
C PHE A 65 -8.85 7.52 12.80
N ALA A 66 -7.64 8.09 12.83
CA ALA A 66 -6.74 8.14 11.67
C ALA A 66 -6.06 6.79 11.45
N ILE A 67 -5.68 6.08 12.53
CA ILE A 67 -5.22 4.68 12.48
C ILE A 67 -6.34 3.78 11.91
N ASP A 68 -7.57 3.95 12.41
CA ASP A 68 -8.72 3.16 11.97
C ASP A 68 -9.04 3.40 10.49
N LEU A 69 -9.02 4.66 10.06
CA LEU A 69 -9.18 5.05 8.66
C LEU A 69 -8.06 4.47 7.80
N GLY A 70 -6.81 4.56 8.26
CA GLY A 70 -5.64 3.99 7.59
C GLY A 70 -5.79 2.49 7.36
N ALA A 71 -6.23 1.74 8.39
CA ALA A 71 -6.45 0.31 8.31
C ALA A 71 -7.56 -0.06 7.30
N VAL A 72 -8.69 0.64 7.34
CA VAL A 72 -9.80 0.42 6.38
C VAL A 72 -9.35 0.71 4.96
N LEU A 73 -8.67 1.84 4.73
CA LEU A 73 -8.14 2.19 3.42
C LEU A 73 -7.06 1.19 2.96
N GLY A 74 -6.23 0.68 3.87
CA GLY A 74 -5.26 -0.39 3.57
C GLY A 74 -5.91 -1.66 3.03
N ALA A 75 -7.01 -2.12 3.66
CA ALA A 75 -7.77 -3.26 3.15
C ALA A 75 -8.37 -2.99 1.75
N ILE A 76 -8.81 -1.74 1.50
CA ILE A 76 -9.30 -1.31 0.18
C ILE A 76 -8.16 -1.33 -0.85
N VAL A 77 -6.95 -0.88 -0.48
CA VAL A 77 -5.76 -0.93 -1.35
C VAL A 77 -5.48 -2.36 -1.80
N TRP A 78 -5.48 -3.33 -0.89
CA TRP A 78 -5.23 -4.73 -1.25
C TRP A 78 -6.31 -5.27 -2.19
N THR A 79 -7.57 -4.92 -1.94
CA THR A 79 -8.70 -5.28 -2.81
C THR A 79 -8.53 -4.68 -4.21
N LEU A 80 -8.21 -3.39 -4.31
CA LEU A 80 -7.97 -2.72 -5.58
C LEU A 80 -6.75 -3.28 -6.32
N ALA A 81 -5.70 -3.67 -5.59
CA ALA A 81 -4.52 -4.31 -6.18
C ALA A 81 -4.85 -5.68 -6.79
N LEU A 82 -5.68 -6.50 -6.11
CA LEU A 82 -6.18 -7.76 -6.67
C LEU A 82 -7.04 -7.51 -7.90
N CYS A 83 -7.95 -6.53 -7.87
CA CYS A 83 -8.73 -6.14 -9.04
C CYS A 83 -7.85 -5.64 -10.20
N THR A 84 -6.78 -4.90 -9.89
CA THR A 84 -5.78 -4.42 -10.87
C THR A 84 -5.12 -5.59 -11.55
N LEU A 85 -4.66 -6.58 -10.79
CA LEU A 85 -4.04 -7.80 -11.31
C LEU A 85 -5.03 -8.62 -12.16
N ALA A 86 -6.28 -8.74 -11.72
CA ALA A 86 -7.32 -9.42 -12.47
C ALA A 86 -7.62 -8.71 -13.80
N ALA A 87 -7.77 -7.38 -13.80
CA ALA A 87 -7.99 -6.58 -15.01
C ALA A 87 -6.83 -6.73 -16.00
N TRP A 88 -5.59 -6.77 -15.50
CA TRP A 88 -4.41 -7.04 -16.30
C TRP A 88 -4.44 -8.44 -16.92
N TYR A 89 -4.73 -9.47 -16.13
CA TYR A 89 -4.81 -10.86 -16.59
C TYR A 89 -5.89 -11.03 -17.67
N MET A 90 -7.04 -10.37 -17.50
CA MET A 90 -8.15 -10.35 -18.45
C MET A 90 -7.90 -9.45 -19.68
N GLN A 91 -6.71 -8.86 -19.83
CA GLN A 91 -6.34 -7.94 -20.92
C GLN A 91 -7.27 -6.70 -21.03
N ARG A 92 -7.93 -6.30 -19.94
CA ARG A 92 -8.79 -5.11 -19.87
C ARG A 92 -7.95 -3.86 -19.57
N LYS A 93 -7.15 -3.44 -20.55
CA LYS A 93 -6.15 -2.35 -20.40
C LYS A 93 -6.69 -1.04 -19.81
N PRO A 94 -7.84 -0.50 -20.25
CA PRO A 94 -8.36 0.75 -19.68
C PRO A 94 -8.69 0.60 -18.18
N LEU A 95 -9.31 -0.52 -17.80
CA LEU A 95 -9.64 -0.81 -16.41
C LEU A 95 -8.37 -1.01 -15.57
N PHE A 96 -7.37 -1.72 -16.10
CA PHE A 96 -6.07 -1.88 -15.45
C PHE A 96 -5.41 -0.53 -15.14
N HIS A 97 -5.41 0.42 -16.08
CA HIS A 97 -4.83 1.75 -15.86
C HIS A 97 -5.60 2.55 -14.80
N VAL A 98 -6.93 2.56 -14.89
CA VAL A 98 -7.78 3.25 -13.91
C VAL A 98 -7.57 2.67 -12.51
N LEU A 99 -7.58 1.35 -12.38
CA LEU A 99 -7.39 0.68 -11.10
C LEU A 99 -5.99 0.91 -10.54
N THR A 100 -4.94 0.90 -11.37
CA THR A 100 -3.57 1.21 -10.95
C THR A 100 -3.48 2.60 -10.32
N VAL A 101 -4.09 3.61 -10.96
CA VAL A 101 -4.11 4.98 -10.44
C VAL A 101 -4.98 5.08 -9.18
N ALA A 102 -6.14 4.42 -9.16
CA ALA A 102 -7.03 4.41 -8.00
C ALA A 102 -6.36 3.79 -6.78
N THR A 103 -5.69 2.64 -6.93
CA THR A 103 -4.89 2.01 -5.88
C THR A 103 -3.83 2.96 -5.36
N LEU A 104 -3.08 3.65 -6.24
CA LEU A 104 -2.05 4.60 -5.83
C LEU A 104 -2.62 5.73 -4.96
N LEU A 105 -3.74 6.33 -5.39
CA LEU A 105 -4.37 7.44 -4.66
C LEU A 105 -4.93 7.01 -3.31
N VAL A 106 -5.64 5.88 -3.26
CA VAL A 106 -6.18 5.34 -2.02
C VAL A 106 -5.05 5.00 -1.05
N TRP A 107 -3.97 4.39 -1.55
CA TRP A 107 -2.82 4.03 -0.73
C TRP A 107 -2.08 5.25 -0.21
N PHE A 108 -1.93 6.30 -1.01
CA PHE A 108 -1.35 7.56 -0.54
C PHE A 108 -2.15 8.13 0.64
N VAL A 109 -3.49 8.13 0.55
CA VAL A 109 -4.35 8.60 1.65
C VAL A 109 -4.24 7.68 2.88
N ALA A 110 -4.19 6.36 2.68
CA ALA A 110 -4.00 5.39 3.75
C ALA A 110 -2.68 5.62 4.50
N TYR A 111 -1.59 5.83 3.75
CA TYR A 111 -0.26 6.10 4.28
C TYR A 111 -0.22 7.40 5.09
N LEU A 112 -0.83 8.48 4.58
CA LEU A 112 -0.97 9.72 5.34
C LEU A 112 -1.80 9.52 6.61
N ALA A 113 -2.93 8.83 6.53
CA ALA A 113 -3.78 8.56 7.69
C ALA A 113 -3.00 7.83 8.80
N PHE A 114 -2.17 6.83 8.43
CA PHE A 114 -1.28 6.15 9.37
C PHE A 114 -0.22 7.09 9.96
N LEU A 115 0.46 7.91 9.16
CA LEU A 115 1.47 8.84 9.66
C LEU A 115 0.88 9.88 10.62
N TYR A 116 -0.26 10.47 10.26
CA TYR A 116 -0.96 11.42 11.13
C TYR A 116 -1.50 10.74 12.39
N GLY A 117 -2.00 9.51 12.25
CA GLY A 117 -2.47 8.71 13.37
C GLY A 117 -1.36 8.40 14.37
N LEU A 118 -0.15 8.11 13.90
CA LEU A 118 1.00 7.81 14.76
C LEU A 118 1.60 9.05 15.42
N HIS A 119 1.74 10.14 14.68
CA HIS A 119 2.61 11.26 15.10
C HIS A 119 1.86 12.54 15.48
N VAL A 120 0.58 12.67 15.13
CA VAL A 120 -0.14 13.96 15.26
C VAL A 120 -1.39 13.85 16.10
N TYR A 121 -2.23 12.84 15.87
CA TYR A 121 -3.46 12.68 16.64
C TYR A 121 -3.19 12.04 18.01
N PRO A 122 -3.85 12.53 19.08
CA PRO A 122 -3.71 11.92 20.38
C PRO A 122 -4.21 10.47 20.35
N MET A 123 -3.45 9.60 21.00
CA MET A 123 -3.83 8.19 21.19
C MET A 123 -4.85 8.09 22.33
N THR A 124 -5.87 7.28 22.15
CA THR A 124 -6.85 6.91 23.19
C THR A 124 -6.83 5.42 23.46
#